data_AF-A0A022J5Y7-F1
#
_entry.id   AF-A0A022J5Y7-F1
#
_cell.length_a   1.000
_cell.length_b   1.000
_cell.length_c   1.000
_cell.angle_alpha   90.00
_cell.angle_beta   90.00
_cell.angle_gamma   90.00
#
_symmetry.space_group_name_H-M   'P 1'
#
loop_
_entity.id
_entity.type
_entity.pdbx_description
1 polymer ?
#
loop_
_entity_poly.entity_id
_entity_poly.type
_entity_poly.pdbx_seq_one_letter_code
_entity_poly.pdbx_strand_id
1 'polypeptide(L)'
;MNNALSDIFHNQTELSRERLSFCEANIKDLNEWVTTLSIMQLGDTSKALFTAILELNELKCSETLRFDLIQTLHPTINNVLASLEKNFFNQGVISTDRNEHIIELAMLLRCYFASIYLNIAQNSHEQLQHQKFSLFAYKQKKNLQTARTLSTFHALQQLTSLLYQQHMLYSEPLKGQWLIAHQLYETAVQYKYHLININHIQGIQHPLANITQAYAQLILLDILNTNQIRQSEIQALFQCSFDWARMIHILPKDTALTKYVVDPNKDHPPVYNTKRSSNFNPSIFIGTQALLEHVTATMHKNAQYISKNEKFYLSPALKFHVQTILGTTAQRRHERYEYNAELQICFGLSTAHFYLSKAKNFEETLQLNHNYNLQSESKVLSNLEKKEQQTSSYQRLSRESKTIYQTTVLDISVNGYRIKWSGEAPKNLRTGEYILVKETLHGNGAAV
;
A
#
# COMPACT_ATOMS: atom_id res chain seq x y z
N MET A 1 7.98 6.55 15.62
CA MET A 1 7.19 6.81 14.40
C MET A 1 5.77 6.26 14.47
N ASN A 2 5.53 4.96 14.70
CA ASN A 2 4.17 4.40 14.69
C ASN A 2 3.17 5.09 15.64
N ASN A 3 3.60 5.57 16.81
CA ASN A 3 2.68 6.17 17.78
C ASN A 3 2.07 7.51 17.29
N ALA A 4 2.89 8.40 16.73
CA ALA A 4 2.40 9.69 16.23
C ALA A 4 1.47 9.53 15.02
N LEU A 5 1.77 8.55 14.15
CA LEU A 5 0.91 8.21 13.01
C LEU A 5 -0.40 7.54 13.44
N SER A 6 -0.37 6.71 14.49
CA SER A 6 -1.58 6.07 15.02
C SER A 6 -2.54 7.07 15.68
N ASP A 7 -2.02 8.14 16.28
CA ASP A 7 -2.86 9.13 16.97
C ASP A 7 -3.72 9.94 15.99
N ILE A 8 -3.28 10.11 14.73
CA ILE A 8 -3.99 10.84 13.67
C ILE A 8 -5.39 10.26 13.41
N PHE A 9 -5.52 8.95 13.55
CA PHE A 9 -6.74 8.22 13.26
C PHE A 9 -7.63 8.06 14.51
N HIS A 10 -7.05 8.08 15.70
CA HIS A 10 -7.82 7.90 16.94
C HIS A 10 -8.42 9.19 17.50
N ASN A 11 -7.76 10.33 17.32
CA ASN A 11 -8.15 11.58 17.97
C ASN A 11 -8.80 12.55 16.97
N GLN A 12 -9.96 13.09 17.34
CA GLN A 12 -10.52 14.24 16.62
C GLN A 12 -9.54 15.42 16.72
N THR A 13 -9.31 16.10 15.60
CA THR A 13 -8.43 17.27 15.57
C THR A 13 -9.14 18.46 16.20
N GLU A 14 -8.49 19.10 17.18
CA GLU A 14 -9.00 20.32 17.80
C GLU A 14 -8.92 21.50 16.84
N LEU A 15 -10.03 22.23 16.68
CA LEU A 15 -10.08 23.42 15.82
C LEU A 15 -9.57 24.63 16.59
N SER A 16 -8.27 24.90 16.52
CA SER A 16 -7.60 25.96 17.28
C SER A 16 -7.29 27.21 16.46
N ARG A 17 -7.30 27.12 15.13
CA ARG A 17 -6.76 28.15 14.22
C ARG A 17 -7.85 29.00 13.57
N GLU A 18 -7.71 30.32 13.64
CA GLU A 18 -8.67 31.28 13.04
C GLU A 18 -8.38 31.60 11.56
N ARG A 19 -7.10 31.54 11.14
CA ARG A 19 -6.66 31.90 9.78
C ARG A 19 -5.50 31.04 9.28
N LEU A 20 -5.41 30.85 7.97
CA LEU A 20 -4.25 30.23 7.32
C LEU A 20 -3.10 31.25 7.23
N SER A 21 -1.86 30.78 7.31
CA SER A 21 -0.66 31.62 7.29
C SER A 21 -0.23 32.06 5.89
N PHE A 22 -0.73 31.36 4.86
CA PHE A 22 -0.25 31.48 3.47
C PHE A 22 -1.28 32.10 2.51
N CYS A 23 -2.56 32.13 2.86
CA CYS A 23 -3.61 32.80 2.10
C CYS A 23 -4.86 33.04 2.97
N GLU A 24 -5.84 33.78 2.47
CA GLU A 24 -7.16 33.83 3.09
C GLU A 24 -7.92 32.50 2.91
N ALA A 25 -8.82 32.19 3.84
CA ALA A 25 -9.57 30.92 3.86
C ALA A 25 -10.72 30.89 2.83
N ASN A 26 -10.42 31.09 1.55
CA ASN A 26 -11.37 31.01 0.45
C ASN A 26 -10.75 30.38 -0.80
N ILE A 27 -11.60 29.87 -1.69
CA ILE A 27 -11.19 29.12 -2.89
C ILE A 27 -10.32 29.97 -3.83
N LYS A 28 -10.59 31.27 -3.97
CA LYS A 28 -9.89 32.14 -4.91
C LYS A 28 -8.43 32.32 -4.50
N ASP A 29 -8.21 32.77 -3.26
CA ASP A 29 -6.87 33.09 -2.76
C ASP A 29 -6.05 31.81 -2.57
N LEU A 30 -6.70 30.69 -2.24
CA LEU A 30 -6.06 29.37 -2.21
C LEU A 30 -5.60 28.92 -3.61
N ASN A 31 -6.41 29.11 -4.65
CA ASN A 31 -5.99 28.80 -6.03
C ASN A 31 -4.80 29.66 -6.45
N GLU A 32 -4.82 30.97 -6.13
CA GLU A 32 -3.70 31.86 -6.41
C GLU A 32 -2.42 31.35 -5.73
N TRP A 33 -2.49 31.00 -4.44
CA TRP A 33 -1.37 30.39 -3.74
C TRP A 33 -0.88 29.09 -4.40
N VAL A 34 -1.79 28.18 -4.80
CA VAL A 34 -1.41 26.93 -5.48
C VAL A 34 -0.63 27.21 -6.77
N THR A 35 -0.97 28.24 -7.53
CA THR A 35 -0.23 28.60 -8.76
C THR A 35 1.21 29.05 -8.51
N THR A 36 1.54 29.47 -7.29
CA THR A 36 2.91 29.83 -6.90
C THR A 36 3.80 28.62 -6.62
N LEU A 37 3.20 27.44 -6.40
CA LEU A 37 3.94 26.22 -6.09
C LEU A 37 4.58 25.62 -7.35
N SER A 38 5.90 25.46 -7.33
CA SER A 38 6.65 24.91 -8.46
C SER A 38 6.95 23.42 -8.28
N ILE A 39 6.53 22.61 -9.26
CA ILE A 39 6.84 21.17 -9.35
C ILE A 39 8.37 20.93 -9.42
N MET A 40 9.13 21.89 -9.97
CA MET A 40 10.60 21.79 -10.05
C MET A 40 11.27 21.87 -8.68
N GLN A 41 10.58 22.44 -7.68
CA GLN A 41 11.04 22.57 -6.29
C GLN A 41 10.25 21.61 -5.40
N LEU A 42 10.33 20.30 -5.69
CA LEU A 42 9.53 19.27 -5.01
C LEU A 42 9.69 19.31 -3.48
N GLY A 43 10.90 19.58 -2.97
CA GLY A 43 11.15 19.67 -1.52
C GLY A 43 10.40 20.82 -0.85
N ASP A 44 10.48 22.02 -1.42
CA ASP A 44 9.83 23.21 -0.86
C ASP A 44 8.31 23.13 -1.02
N THR A 45 7.84 22.66 -2.17
CA THR A 45 6.41 22.42 -2.42
C THR A 45 5.84 21.38 -1.45
N SER A 46 6.57 20.29 -1.17
CA SER A 46 6.12 19.26 -0.22
C SER A 46 5.99 19.83 1.19
N LYS A 47 6.95 20.65 1.63
CA LYS A 47 6.89 21.32 2.94
C LYS A 47 5.74 22.31 3.02
N ALA A 48 5.56 23.14 2.00
CA ALA A 48 4.48 24.12 1.94
C ALA A 48 3.10 23.45 2.00
N LEU A 49 2.89 22.37 1.24
CA LEU A 49 1.65 21.59 1.29
C LEU A 49 1.46 20.88 2.63
N PHE A 50 2.52 20.35 3.22
CA PHE A 50 2.43 19.71 4.54
C PHE A 50 1.96 20.70 5.60
N THR A 51 2.56 21.90 5.66
CA THR A 51 2.09 22.99 6.52
C THR A 51 0.64 23.35 6.22
N ALA A 52 0.29 23.51 4.94
CA ALA A 52 -1.08 23.86 4.55
C ALA A 52 -2.13 22.82 4.99
N ILE A 53 -1.81 21.53 4.90
CA ILE A 53 -2.69 20.45 5.37
C ILE A 53 -2.85 20.52 6.90
N LEU A 54 -1.77 20.70 7.65
CA LEU A 54 -1.84 20.83 9.11
C LEU A 54 -2.72 22.01 9.52
N GLU A 55 -2.49 23.19 8.92
CA GLU A 55 -3.26 24.38 9.22
C GLU A 55 -4.74 24.24 8.83
N LEU A 56 -5.04 23.59 7.70
CA LEU A 56 -6.41 23.35 7.26
C LEU A 56 -7.15 22.37 8.18
N ASN A 57 -6.45 21.40 8.76
CA ASN A 57 -7.02 20.45 9.71
C ASN A 57 -7.40 21.13 11.05
N GLU A 58 -6.65 22.17 11.44
CA GLU A 58 -6.89 22.97 12.66
C GLU A 58 -7.83 24.18 12.45
N LEU A 59 -8.16 24.51 11.19
CA LEU A 59 -8.89 25.71 10.83
C LEU A 59 -10.35 25.67 11.33
N LYS A 60 -10.74 26.71 12.07
CA LYS A 60 -12.11 27.00 12.47
C LYS A 60 -12.92 27.51 11.27
N CYS A 61 -13.60 26.61 10.58
CA CYS A 61 -14.48 26.93 9.46
C CYS A 61 -15.62 25.91 9.33
N SER A 62 -16.61 26.20 8.48
CA SER A 62 -17.69 25.23 8.19
C SER A 62 -17.14 24.01 7.43
N GLU A 63 -17.72 22.83 7.66
CA GLU A 63 -17.29 21.60 6.97
C GLU A 63 -17.42 21.67 5.45
N THR A 64 -18.41 22.40 4.94
CA THR A 64 -18.56 22.66 3.50
C THR A 64 -17.42 23.51 2.95
N LEU A 65 -16.98 24.54 3.69
CA LEU A 65 -15.82 25.34 3.29
C LEU A 65 -14.52 24.52 3.41
N ARG A 66 -14.34 23.76 4.49
CA ARG A 66 -13.18 22.89 4.64
C ARG A 66 -13.07 21.89 3.50
N PHE A 67 -14.21 21.31 3.08
CA PHE A 67 -14.29 20.45 1.90
C PHE A 67 -13.84 21.16 0.62
N ASP A 68 -14.35 22.36 0.35
CA ASP A 68 -13.99 23.12 -0.85
C ASP A 68 -12.48 23.47 -0.88
N LEU A 69 -11.91 23.84 0.28
CA LEU A 69 -10.48 24.13 0.42
C LEU A 69 -9.62 22.88 0.17
N ILE A 70 -9.94 21.73 0.77
CA ILE A 70 -9.14 20.51 0.56
C ILE A 70 -9.30 19.96 -0.86
N GLN A 71 -10.47 20.12 -1.49
CA GLN A 71 -10.66 19.75 -2.90
C GLN A 71 -9.81 20.61 -3.84
N THR A 72 -9.62 21.89 -3.51
CA THR A 72 -8.72 22.78 -4.26
C THR A 72 -7.26 22.31 -4.20
N LEU A 73 -6.82 21.82 -3.03
CA LEU A 73 -5.46 21.29 -2.83
C LEU A 73 -5.27 19.87 -3.36
N HIS A 74 -6.35 19.09 -3.49
CA HIS A 74 -6.32 17.66 -3.79
C HIS A 74 -5.42 17.30 -4.98
N PRO A 75 -5.53 17.93 -6.17
CA PRO A 75 -4.72 17.55 -7.32
C PRO A 75 -3.22 17.77 -7.07
N THR A 76 -2.86 18.89 -6.44
CA THR A 76 -1.48 19.26 -6.14
C THR A 76 -0.87 18.31 -5.11
N ILE A 77 -1.62 17.95 -4.06
CA ILE A 77 -1.20 16.96 -3.05
C ILE A 77 -0.94 15.60 -3.71
N ASN A 78 -1.86 15.11 -4.55
CA ASN A 78 -1.69 13.84 -5.25
C ASN A 78 -0.47 13.85 -6.19
N ASN A 79 -0.24 14.94 -6.92
CA ASN A 79 0.90 15.07 -7.81
C ASN A 79 2.24 15.03 -7.03
N VAL A 80 2.29 15.70 -5.88
CA VAL A 80 3.46 15.69 -5.01
C VAL A 80 3.67 14.30 -4.40
N LEU A 81 2.64 13.67 -3.85
CA LEU A 81 2.73 12.30 -3.31
C LEU A 81 3.22 11.32 -4.38
N ALA A 82 2.63 11.34 -5.58
CA ALA A 82 3.07 10.49 -6.69
C ALA A 82 4.53 10.75 -7.11
N SER A 83 5.01 11.99 -6.99
CA SER A 83 6.39 12.35 -7.28
C SER A 83 7.35 11.89 -6.17
N LEU A 84 6.95 12.00 -4.91
CA LEU A 84 7.72 11.49 -3.77
C LEU A 84 7.84 9.95 -3.84
N GLU A 85 6.74 9.26 -4.12
CA GLU A 85 6.67 7.80 -4.23
C GLU A 85 7.59 7.21 -5.30
N LYS A 86 7.67 7.86 -6.46
CA LYS A 86 8.62 7.47 -7.53
C LYS A 86 10.07 7.47 -7.05
N ASN A 87 10.43 8.32 -6.08
CA ASN A 87 11.79 8.41 -5.58
C ASN A 87 12.17 7.21 -4.70
N PHE A 88 11.24 6.54 -4.02
CA PHE A 88 11.60 5.42 -3.13
C PHE A 88 11.16 4.03 -3.60
N PHE A 89 10.23 3.92 -4.56
CA PHE A 89 9.88 2.60 -5.13
C PHE A 89 10.87 2.08 -6.16
N ASN A 90 11.65 2.95 -6.83
CA ASN A 90 12.58 2.56 -7.90
C ASN A 90 14.06 2.62 -7.51
N GLN A 91 14.39 2.97 -6.27
CA GLN A 91 15.79 3.02 -5.82
C GLN A 91 16.24 1.64 -5.30
N GLY A 92 17.24 1.07 -5.96
CA GLY A 92 17.83 -0.22 -5.59
C GLY A 92 18.49 -0.19 -4.20
N VAL A 93 18.38 -1.33 -3.51
CA VAL A 93 19.09 -1.92 -2.35
C VAL A 93 19.48 -1.03 -1.14
N ILE A 94 19.85 0.23 -1.28
CA ILE A 94 20.39 1.06 -0.19
C ILE A 94 19.35 2.08 0.28
N SER A 95 18.72 1.88 1.45
CA SER A 95 18.03 2.99 2.13
C SER A 95 19.10 3.96 2.64
N THR A 96 19.06 5.19 2.15
CA THR A 96 19.81 6.29 2.76
C THR A 96 18.90 6.96 3.79
N ASP A 97 19.46 7.59 4.82
CA ASP A 97 18.68 8.35 5.81
C ASP A 97 17.75 9.36 5.12
N ARG A 98 18.20 9.94 4.00
CA ARG A 98 17.39 10.82 3.15
C ARG A 98 16.12 10.14 2.62
N ASN A 99 16.20 8.89 2.19
CA ASN A 99 15.04 8.14 1.68
C ASN A 99 14.03 7.85 2.79
N GLU A 100 14.50 7.56 4.00
CA GLU A 100 13.63 7.33 5.16
C GLU A 100 12.83 8.59 5.52
N HIS A 101 13.47 9.77 5.51
CA HIS A 101 12.77 11.05 5.72
C HIS A 101 11.75 11.35 4.62
N ILE A 102 12.04 10.99 3.36
CA ILE A 102 11.08 11.18 2.25
C ILE A 102 9.86 10.26 2.41
N ILE A 103 10.09 8.99 2.80
CA ILE A 103 9.02 8.03 3.08
C ILE A 103 8.15 8.53 4.24
N GLU A 104 8.78 8.98 5.33
CA GLU A 104 8.08 9.55 6.48
C GLU A 104 7.22 10.75 6.08
N LEU A 105 7.78 11.72 5.35
CA LEU A 105 7.04 12.89 4.89
C LEU A 105 5.85 12.49 4.02
N ALA A 106 6.04 11.57 3.08
CA ALA A 106 4.95 11.09 2.22
C ALA A 106 3.85 10.39 3.04
N MET A 107 4.23 9.54 4.00
CA MET A 107 3.27 8.87 4.89
C MET A 107 2.50 9.87 5.76
N LEU A 108 3.18 10.82 6.40
CA LEU A 108 2.56 11.87 7.22
C LEU A 108 1.61 12.72 6.38
N LEU A 109 2.06 13.20 5.22
CA LEU A 109 1.24 13.98 4.30
C LEU A 109 -0.03 13.22 3.90
N ARG A 110 0.09 11.93 3.59
CA ARG A 110 -1.05 11.07 3.22
C ARG A 110 -1.99 10.81 4.41
N CYS A 111 -1.47 10.61 5.62
CA CYS A 111 -2.29 10.41 6.82
C CYS A 111 -3.11 11.65 7.17
N TYR A 112 -2.49 12.83 7.19
CA TYR A 112 -3.24 14.07 7.44
C TYR A 112 -4.19 14.42 6.28
N PHE A 113 -3.83 14.07 5.05
CA PHE A 113 -4.74 14.24 3.93
C PHE A 113 -6.00 13.38 4.08
N ALA A 114 -5.84 12.12 4.51
CA ALA A 114 -6.95 11.25 4.86
C ALA A 114 -7.75 11.77 6.06
N SER A 115 -7.07 12.28 7.10
CA SER A 115 -7.70 12.76 8.34
C SER A 115 -8.62 13.96 8.09
N ILE A 116 -8.28 14.87 7.18
CA ILE A 116 -9.17 16.00 6.85
C ILE A 116 -10.49 15.49 6.29
N TYR A 117 -10.48 14.55 5.33
CA TYR A 117 -11.71 13.98 4.79
C TYR A 117 -12.49 13.17 5.83
N LEU A 118 -11.80 12.43 6.68
CA LEU A 118 -12.39 11.72 7.81
C LEU A 118 -13.15 12.68 8.75
N ASN A 119 -12.47 13.73 9.20
CA ASN A 119 -13.03 14.75 10.08
C ASN A 119 -14.24 15.42 9.44
N ILE A 120 -14.16 15.79 8.15
CA ILE A 120 -15.31 16.36 7.43
C ILE A 120 -16.48 15.38 7.39
N ALA A 121 -16.23 14.09 7.10
CA ALA A 121 -17.28 13.09 7.02
C ALA A 121 -17.98 12.89 8.37
N GLN A 122 -17.21 12.76 9.46
CA GLN A 122 -17.73 12.58 10.82
C GLN A 122 -18.47 13.82 11.32
N ASN A 123 -17.86 15.01 11.24
CA ASN A 123 -18.49 16.25 11.70
C ASN A 123 -19.73 16.60 10.90
N SER A 124 -19.70 16.42 9.57
CA SER A 124 -20.90 16.60 8.73
C SER A 124 -21.99 15.60 9.09
N HIS A 125 -21.62 14.38 9.47
CA HIS A 125 -22.56 13.37 9.92
C HIS A 125 -23.22 13.76 11.25
N GLU A 126 -22.43 14.14 12.25
CA GLU A 126 -22.91 14.58 13.56
C GLU A 126 -23.85 15.80 13.43
N GLN A 127 -23.46 16.80 12.65
CA GLN A 127 -24.30 17.96 12.36
C GLN A 127 -25.62 17.54 11.70
N LEU A 128 -25.61 16.60 10.74
CA LEU A 128 -26.84 16.11 10.11
C LEU A 128 -27.76 15.34 11.06
N GLN A 129 -27.24 14.73 12.14
CA GLN A 129 -28.04 14.00 13.13
C GLN A 129 -28.58 14.92 14.23
N HIS A 130 -27.78 15.86 14.72
CA HIS A 130 -28.11 16.65 15.90
C HIS A 130 -28.66 18.04 15.59
N GLN A 131 -28.33 18.62 14.43
CA GLN A 131 -28.79 19.96 14.07
C GLN A 131 -30.22 19.92 13.51
N LYS A 132 -31.10 20.75 14.08
CA LYS A 132 -32.43 21.00 13.51
C LYS A 132 -32.30 21.97 12.34
N PHE A 133 -32.47 21.48 11.12
CA PHE A 133 -32.51 22.32 9.93
C PHE A 133 -33.89 22.96 9.78
N SER A 134 -33.93 24.30 9.66
CA SER A 134 -35.14 25.03 9.26
C SER A 134 -35.61 24.61 7.86
N LEU A 135 -36.91 24.73 7.58
CA LEU A 135 -37.49 24.45 6.26
C LEU A 135 -36.82 25.26 5.13
N PHE A 136 -36.33 26.45 5.43
CA PHE A 136 -35.64 27.33 4.48
C PHE A 136 -34.14 26.99 4.30
N ALA A 137 -33.56 26.12 5.13
CA ALA A 137 -32.15 25.73 5.09
C ALA A 137 -31.89 24.50 4.19
N TYR A 138 -32.79 24.21 3.24
CA TYR A 138 -32.70 23.03 2.36
C TYR A 138 -31.36 22.94 1.62
N LYS A 139 -30.88 24.06 1.06
CA LYS A 139 -29.60 24.13 0.34
C LYS A 139 -28.41 23.81 1.26
N GLN A 140 -28.42 24.34 2.48
CA GLN A 140 -27.36 24.09 3.46
C GLN A 140 -27.31 22.60 3.84
N LYS A 141 -28.46 22.00 4.14
CA LYS A 141 -28.56 20.57 4.45
C LYS A 141 -28.06 19.71 3.28
N LYS A 142 -28.45 20.04 2.05
CA LYS A 142 -28.01 19.33 0.84
C LYS A 142 -26.49 19.45 0.64
N ASN A 143 -25.92 20.63 0.80
CA ASN A 143 -24.48 20.84 0.70
C ASN A 143 -23.72 20.01 1.75
N LEU A 144 -24.23 19.95 2.98
CA LEU A 144 -23.63 19.14 4.04
C LEU A 144 -23.74 17.63 3.76
N GLN A 145 -24.85 17.17 3.19
CA GLN A 145 -25.00 15.78 2.71
C GLN A 145 -24.01 15.45 1.59
N THR A 146 -23.81 16.38 0.65
CA THR A 146 -22.79 16.25 -0.40
C THR A 146 -21.39 16.18 0.19
N ALA A 147 -21.04 17.08 1.10
CA ALA A 147 -19.75 17.07 1.79
C ALA A 147 -19.52 15.75 2.53
N ARG A 148 -20.50 15.27 3.32
CA ARG A 148 -20.41 13.95 3.99
C ARG A 148 -20.15 12.82 2.99
N THR A 149 -20.91 12.78 1.90
CA THR A 149 -20.84 11.69 0.91
C THR A 149 -19.48 11.69 0.19
N LEU A 150 -19.05 12.84 -0.32
CA LEU A 150 -17.79 12.97 -1.04
C LEU A 150 -16.59 12.80 -0.11
N SER A 151 -16.63 13.35 1.09
CA SER A 151 -15.54 13.16 2.06
C SER A 151 -15.42 11.71 2.52
N THR A 152 -16.54 10.99 2.72
CA THR A 152 -16.49 9.55 3.02
C THR A 152 -15.80 8.79 1.88
N PHE A 153 -16.15 9.10 0.62
CA PHE A 153 -15.55 8.49 -0.55
C PHE A 153 -14.04 8.80 -0.66
N HIS A 154 -13.66 10.07 -0.56
CA HIS A 154 -12.25 10.50 -0.65
C HIS A 154 -11.42 9.95 0.52
N ALA A 155 -11.96 9.89 1.74
CA ALA A 155 -11.28 9.29 2.89
C ALA A 155 -10.93 7.82 2.60
N LEU A 156 -11.88 7.01 2.11
CA LEU A 156 -11.63 5.63 1.73
C LEU A 156 -10.60 5.50 0.61
N GLN A 157 -10.61 6.40 -0.38
CA GLN A 157 -9.58 6.43 -1.42
C GLN A 157 -8.18 6.75 -0.87
N GLN A 158 -8.07 7.69 0.07
CA GLN A 158 -6.79 8.01 0.72
C GLN A 158 -6.32 6.86 1.62
N LEU A 159 -7.22 6.19 2.35
CA LEU A 159 -6.91 4.99 3.13
C LEU A 159 -6.47 3.82 2.24
N THR A 160 -7.08 3.65 1.07
CA THR A 160 -6.67 2.66 0.06
C THR A 160 -5.28 2.96 -0.47
N SER A 161 -4.99 4.24 -0.76
CA SER A 161 -3.67 4.66 -1.23
C SER A 161 -2.61 4.50 -0.14
N LEU A 162 -2.96 4.73 1.13
CA LEU A 162 -2.10 4.51 2.28
C LEU A 162 -1.78 3.01 2.44
N LEU A 163 -2.79 2.15 2.35
CA LEU A 163 -2.61 0.69 2.39
C LEU A 163 -1.72 0.21 1.23
N TYR A 164 -1.95 0.74 0.02
CA TYR A 164 -1.08 0.47 -1.11
C TYR A 164 0.37 0.87 -0.83
N GLN A 165 0.62 2.07 -0.30
CA GLN A 165 1.96 2.51 0.06
C GLN A 165 2.60 1.61 1.13
N GLN A 166 1.84 1.19 2.15
CA GLN A 166 2.29 0.26 3.18
C GLN A 166 2.66 -1.10 2.59
N HIS A 167 1.82 -1.65 1.71
CA HIS A 167 2.09 -2.91 1.01
C HIS A 167 3.35 -2.81 0.13
N MET A 168 3.55 -1.69 -0.56
CA MET A 168 4.75 -1.43 -1.34
C MET A 168 6.01 -1.35 -0.47
N LEU A 169 5.88 -0.88 0.78
CA LEU A 169 6.95 -0.83 1.77
C LEU A 169 7.08 -2.14 2.58
N TYR A 170 6.20 -3.13 2.35
CA TYR A 170 6.03 -4.33 3.17
C TYR A 170 5.87 -4.02 4.67
N SER A 171 5.18 -2.93 4.99
CA SER A 171 4.86 -2.53 6.36
C SER A 171 3.42 -2.88 6.73
N GLU A 172 3.19 -3.04 8.03
CA GLU A 172 1.87 -3.29 8.58
C GLU A 172 0.99 -2.03 8.52
N PRO A 173 -0.34 -2.18 8.40
CA PRO A 173 -1.28 -1.07 8.55
C PRO A 173 -1.12 -0.34 9.89
N LEU A 174 -1.45 0.96 9.90
CA LEU A 174 -1.43 1.76 11.12
C LEU A 174 -2.58 1.36 12.05
N LYS A 175 -2.34 1.47 13.35
CA LYS A 175 -3.40 1.27 14.35
C LYS A 175 -4.54 2.26 14.11
N GLY A 176 -5.77 1.75 14.14
CA GLY A 176 -7.02 2.48 13.89
C GLY A 176 -7.40 2.60 12.42
N GLN A 177 -6.49 2.31 11.48
CA GLN A 177 -6.71 2.49 10.04
C GLN A 177 -7.87 1.62 9.53
N TRP A 178 -7.91 0.35 9.91
CA TRP A 178 -8.97 -0.56 9.50
C TRP A 178 -10.28 -0.22 10.21
N LEU A 179 -10.21 0.02 11.52
CA LEU A 179 -11.37 0.39 12.33
C LEU A 179 -12.14 1.56 11.70
N ILE A 180 -11.44 2.63 11.32
CA ILE A 180 -12.06 3.82 10.74
C ILE A 180 -12.62 3.55 9.35
N ALA A 181 -11.92 2.79 8.51
CA ALA A 181 -12.42 2.42 7.20
C ALA A 181 -13.76 1.68 7.32
N HIS A 182 -13.85 0.74 8.27
CA HIS A 182 -15.06 -0.02 8.53
C HIS A 182 -16.18 0.88 9.07
N GLN A 183 -15.89 1.77 10.02
CA GLN A 183 -16.86 2.71 10.58
C GLN A 183 -17.41 3.70 9.54
N LEU A 184 -16.55 4.21 8.65
CA LEU A 184 -16.95 5.07 7.53
C LEU A 184 -17.95 4.35 6.61
N TYR A 185 -17.64 3.11 6.25
CA TYR A 185 -18.52 2.30 5.41
C TYR A 185 -19.83 1.93 6.11
N GLU A 186 -19.78 1.48 7.37
CA GLU A 186 -20.97 1.14 8.15
C GLU A 186 -21.92 2.33 8.30
N THR A 187 -21.38 3.51 8.61
CA THR A 187 -22.14 4.77 8.65
C THR A 187 -22.80 5.05 7.29
N ALA A 188 -22.09 4.85 6.19
CA ALA A 188 -22.63 5.03 4.84
C ALA A 188 -23.77 4.06 4.49
N VAL A 189 -23.69 2.82 4.99
CA VAL A 189 -24.74 1.80 4.85
C VAL A 189 -25.95 2.17 5.72
N GLN A 190 -25.74 2.42 7.00
CA GLN A 190 -26.78 2.76 7.98
C GLN A 190 -27.64 3.94 7.53
N TYR A 191 -27.01 4.99 6.99
CA TYR A 191 -27.68 6.20 6.52
C TYR A 191 -27.91 6.23 5.00
N LYS A 192 -27.77 5.08 4.32
CA LYS A 192 -28.18 4.83 2.92
C LYS A 192 -27.57 5.79 1.88
N TYR A 193 -26.33 6.21 2.07
CA TYR A 193 -25.60 7.02 1.08
C TYR A 193 -24.44 6.27 0.39
N HIS A 194 -24.17 5.03 0.79
CA HIS A 194 -23.10 4.17 0.25
C HIS A 194 -23.19 3.86 -1.27
N LEU A 195 -24.38 3.94 -1.87
CA LEU A 195 -24.61 3.66 -3.31
C LEU A 195 -24.83 4.92 -4.16
N ILE A 196 -24.78 6.12 -3.56
CA ILE A 196 -24.93 7.36 -4.33
C ILE A 196 -23.79 7.45 -5.35
N ASN A 197 -24.14 7.69 -6.62
CA ASN A 197 -23.15 7.83 -7.68
C ASN A 197 -22.44 9.18 -7.57
N ILE A 198 -21.16 9.14 -7.22
CA ILE A 198 -20.32 10.33 -7.02
C ILE A 198 -20.05 11.08 -8.33
N ASN A 199 -20.04 10.37 -9.47
CA ASN A 199 -19.83 10.97 -10.79
C ASN A 199 -20.96 11.94 -11.15
N HIS A 200 -22.19 11.65 -10.70
CA HIS A 200 -23.33 12.55 -10.90
C HIS A 200 -23.27 13.79 -10.01
N ILE A 201 -22.62 13.71 -8.85
CA ILE A 201 -22.46 14.84 -7.93
C ILE A 201 -21.39 15.80 -8.44
N GLN A 202 -20.24 15.27 -8.86
CA GLN A 202 -19.08 16.09 -9.23
C GLN A 202 -19.04 16.44 -10.72
N GLY A 203 -19.80 15.73 -11.57
CA GLY A 203 -19.74 15.92 -13.02
C GLY A 203 -18.45 15.39 -13.67
N ILE A 204 -17.68 14.56 -12.95
CA ILE A 204 -16.40 13.99 -13.37
C ILE A 204 -16.53 12.46 -13.38
N GLN A 205 -15.86 11.80 -14.32
CA GLN A 205 -15.86 10.34 -14.42
C GLN A 205 -14.75 9.73 -13.55
N HIS A 206 -15.09 9.30 -12.34
CA HIS A 206 -14.22 8.47 -11.51
C HIS A 206 -14.35 6.98 -11.88
N PRO A 207 -13.26 6.20 -11.79
CA PRO A 207 -13.29 4.75 -12.00
C PRO A 207 -14.22 4.02 -11.03
N LEU A 208 -14.28 4.50 -9.78
CA LEU A 208 -15.18 4.00 -8.73
C LEU A 208 -16.39 4.93 -8.66
N ALA A 209 -17.58 4.37 -8.75
CA ALA A 209 -18.82 5.13 -8.84
C ALA A 209 -19.38 5.54 -7.48
N ASN A 210 -19.06 4.83 -6.40
CA ASN A 210 -19.66 5.07 -5.08
C ASN A 210 -18.77 4.57 -3.92
N ILE A 211 -19.19 4.88 -2.69
CA ILE A 211 -18.50 4.51 -1.44
C ILE A 211 -18.35 2.98 -1.30
N THR A 212 -19.34 2.22 -1.75
CA THR A 212 -19.27 0.74 -1.70
C THR A 212 -18.12 0.21 -2.54
N GLN A 213 -17.91 0.77 -3.74
CA GLN A 213 -16.77 0.40 -4.58
C GLN A 213 -15.43 0.90 -4.02
N ALA A 214 -15.40 2.08 -3.40
CA ALA A 214 -14.19 2.57 -2.72
C ALA A 214 -13.78 1.65 -1.56
N TYR A 215 -14.74 1.25 -0.71
CA TYR A 215 -14.48 0.30 0.37
C TYR A 215 -14.13 -1.10 -0.17
N ALA A 216 -14.81 -1.57 -1.21
CA ALA A 216 -14.48 -2.83 -1.86
C ALA A 216 -13.05 -2.87 -2.41
N GLN A 217 -12.55 -1.76 -2.97
CA GLN A 217 -11.18 -1.66 -3.44
C GLN A 217 -10.18 -1.82 -2.28
N LEU A 218 -10.40 -1.13 -1.16
CA LEU A 218 -9.57 -1.23 0.05
C LEU A 218 -9.48 -2.69 0.54
N ILE A 219 -10.65 -3.32 0.71
CA ILE A 219 -10.81 -4.71 1.17
C ILE A 219 -10.10 -5.68 0.22
N LEU A 220 -10.19 -5.44 -1.09
CA LEU A 220 -9.58 -6.27 -2.10
C LEU A 220 -8.04 -6.25 -2.02
N LEU A 221 -7.42 -5.10 -1.74
CA LEU A 221 -5.95 -5.02 -1.64
C LEU A 221 -5.38 -5.93 -0.55
N ASP A 222 -6.10 -6.08 0.57
CA ASP A 222 -5.73 -7.01 1.63
C ASP A 222 -5.95 -8.47 1.21
N ILE A 223 -7.13 -8.78 0.67
CA ILE A 223 -7.48 -10.14 0.20
C ILE A 223 -6.46 -10.67 -0.80
N LEU A 224 -5.94 -9.81 -1.69
CA LEU A 224 -4.95 -10.17 -2.71
C LEU A 224 -3.56 -10.54 -2.15
N ASN A 225 -3.36 -10.45 -0.83
CA ASN A 225 -2.18 -10.94 -0.10
C ASN A 225 -0.86 -10.50 -0.75
N THR A 226 -0.73 -9.19 -0.90
CA THR A 226 0.34 -8.55 -1.68
C THR A 226 1.74 -8.69 -1.06
N ASN A 227 1.83 -9.12 0.20
CA ASN A 227 3.09 -9.42 0.89
C ASN A 227 3.86 -10.63 0.29
N GLN A 228 3.22 -11.42 -0.58
CA GLN A 228 3.84 -12.60 -1.23
C GLN A 228 4.37 -12.33 -2.64
N ILE A 229 4.18 -11.11 -3.17
CA ILE A 229 4.51 -10.75 -4.56
C ILE A 229 5.43 -9.53 -4.58
N ARG A 230 6.06 -9.27 -5.74
CA ARG A 230 7.00 -8.15 -5.89
C ARG A 230 6.27 -6.82 -5.98
N GLN A 231 6.94 -5.73 -5.61
CA GLN A 231 6.44 -4.35 -5.72
C GLN A 231 5.77 -4.02 -7.07
N SER A 232 6.36 -4.41 -8.20
CA SER A 232 5.76 -4.21 -9.53
C SER A 232 4.43 -4.94 -9.72
N GLU A 233 4.30 -6.12 -9.09
CA GLU A 233 3.09 -6.94 -9.12
C GLU A 233 2.02 -6.37 -8.17
N ILE A 234 2.43 -5.84 -7.01
CA ILE A 234 1.54 -5.07 -6.11
C ILE A 234 0.94 -3.88 -6.87
N GLN A 235 1.76 -3.11 -7.58
CA GLN A 235 1.30 -2.00 -8.43
C GLN A 235 0.33 -2.47 -9.51
N ALA A 236 0.63 -3.59 -10.18
CA ALA A 236 -0.25 -4.16 -11.19
C ALA A 236 -1.64 -4.54 -10.63
N LEU A 237 -1.67 -5.19 -9.46
CA LEU A 237 -2.93 -5.54 -8.77
C LEU A 237 -3.68 -4.29 -8.29
N PHE A 238 -2.97 -3.27 -7.80
CA PHE A 238 -3.58 -1.99 -7.44
C PHE A 238 -4.27 -1.33 -8.64
N GLN A 239 -3.65 -1.32 -9.82
CA GLN A 239 -4.27 -0.78 -11.03
C GLN A 239 -5.49 -1.60 -11.48
N CYS A 240 -5.42 -2.94 -11.41
CA CYS A 240 -6.56 -3.80 -11.75
C CYS A 240 -7.71 -3.67 -10.73
N SER A 241 -7.41 -3.33 -9.47
CA SER A 241 -8.41 -3.23 -8.40
C SER A 241 -9.50 -2.20 -8.68
N PHE A 242 -9.22 -1.15 -9.46
CA PHE A 242 -10.22 -0.16 -9.87
C PHE A 242 -11.33 -0.78 -10.73
N ASP A 243 -10.98 -1.72 -11.61
CA ASP A 243 -11.95 -2.44 -12.44
C ASP A 243 -12.63 -3.58 -11.67
N TRP A 244 -11.93 -4.18 -10.71
CA TRP A 244 -12.41 -5.34 -9.96
C TRP A 244 -13.29 -5.00 -8.76
N ALA A 245 -13.21 -3.78 -8.23
CA ALA A 245 -14.02 -3.35 -7.07
C ALA A 245 -15.53 -3.56 -7.27
N ARG A 246 -16.03 -3.41 -8.51
CA ARG A 246 -17.44 -3.67 -8.86
C ARG A 246 -17.86 -5.14 -8.82
N MET A 247 -16.90 -6.06 -8.83
CA MET A 247 -17.10 -7.51 -8.79
C MET A 247 -17.05 -8.07 -7.36
N ILE A 248 -16.76 -7.22 -6.38
CA ILE A 248 -16.78 -7.59 -4.97
C ILE A 248 -18.17 -7.30 -4.40
N HIS A 249 -18.79 -8.33 -3.82
CA HIS A 249 -20.10 -8.21 -3.21
C HIS A 249 -19.95 -8.00 -1.71
N ILE A 250 -20.39 -6.84 -1.22
CA ILE A 250 -20.42 -6.53 0.21
C ILE A 250 -21.88 -6.57 0.67
N LEU A 251 -22.17 -7.46 1.62
CA LEU A 251 -23.51 -7.83 2.05
C LEU A 251 -23.66 -7.61 3.57
N PRO A 252 -24.86 -7.22 4.04
CA PRO A 252 -25.13 -7.02 5.47
C PRO A 252 -25.41 -8.33 6.22
N LYS A 253 -25.46 -9.47 5.53
CA LYS A 253 -25.80 -10.78 6.10
C LYS A 253 -24.96 -11.88 5.47
N ASP A 254 -24.76 -12.94 6.25
CA ASP A 254 -24.08 -14.14 5.78
C ASP A 254 -24.89 -14.88 4.72
N THR A 255 -24.20 -15.43 3.72
CA THR A 255 -24.74 -16.20 2.62
C THR A 255 -23.78 -17.34 2.26
N ALA A 256 -24.21 -18.28 1.43
CA ALA A 256 -23.32 -19.33 0.93
C ALA A 256 -22.13 -18.79 0.09
N LEU A 257 -22.20 -17.53 -0.38
CA LEU A 257 -21.20 -16.92 -1.26
C LEU A 257 -20.19 -16.05 -0.49
N THR A 258 -20.40 -15.81 0.81
CA THR A 258 -19.57 -14.90 1.61
C THR A 258 -18.41 -15.65 2.24
N LYS A 259 -17.23 -15.43 1.66
CA LYS A 259 -15.98 -16.09 2.03
C LYS A 259 -15.22 -15.35 3.14
N TYR A 260 -15.39 -14.03 3.21
CA TYR A 260 -14.75 -13.18 4.22
C TYR A 260 -15.80 -12.38 4.99
N VAL A 261 -15.44 -11.91 6.18
CA VAL A 261 -16.24 -10.97 6.96
C VAL A 261 -15.38 -9.92 7.64
N VAL A 262 -16.06 -8.90 8.16
CA VAL A 262 -15.49 -7.88 9.04
C VAL A 262 -16.42 -7.65 10.25
N ASP A 263 -15.82 -7.53 11.43
CA ASP A 263 -16.44 -6.90 12.61
C ASP A 263 -15.99 -5.42 12.61
N PRO A 264 -16.88 -4.46 12.35
CA PRO A 264 -16.52 -3.05 12.21
C PRO A 264 -16.09 -2.39 13.53
N ASN A 265 -16.22 -3.08 14.66
CA ASN A 265 -15.74 -2.60 15.96
C ASN A 265 -14.32 -3.06 16.28
N LYS A 266 -13.68 -3.78 15.36
CA LYS A 266 -12.34 -4.31 15.53
C LYS A 266 -11.41 -3.75 14.47
N ASP A 267 -10.19 -3.41 14.90
CA ASP A 267 -9.14 -2.89 14.02
C ASP A 267 -8.38 -4.05 13.35
N HIS A 268 -9.03 -4.72 12.40
CA HIS A 268 -8.39 -5.77 11.61
C HIS A 268 -8.89 -5.79 10.16
N PRO A 269 -8.09 -6.30 9.21
CA PRO A 269 -8.52 -6.54 7.83
C PRO A 269 -9.61 -7.63 7.71
N PRO A 270 -10.23 -7.83 6.55
CA PRO A 270 -11.16 -8.95 6.31
C PRO A 270 -10.59 -10.30 6.75
N VAL A 271 -11.39 -11.08 7.48
CA VAL A 271 -11.00 -12.43 7.91
C VAL A 271 -11.90 -13.48 7.28
N TYR A 272 -11.40 -14.70 7.13
CA TYR A 272 -12.19 -15.80 6.59
C TYR A 272 -13.45 -16.08 7.40
N ASN A 273 -14.49 -16.55 6.69
CA ASN A 273 -15.75 -16.95 7.29
C ASN A 273 -15.72 -18.35 7.90
N THR A 274 -15.00 -18.51 9.02
CA THR A 274 -14.89 -19.76 9.80
C THR A 274 -15.56 -19.63 11.17
N LYS A 275 -15.74 -20.75 11.89
CA LYS A 275 -16.33 -20.76 13.25
C LYS A 275 -15.50 -19.87 14.19
N ARG A 276 -16.13 -18.86 14.80
CA ARG A 276 -15.45 -17.81 15.58
C ARG A 276 -15.66 -17.93 17.08
N SER A 277 -14.79 -17.23 17.82
CA SER A 277 -14.96 -16.97 19.24
C SER A 277 -16.21 -16.12 19.52
N SER A 278 -16.73 -16.19 20.74
CA SER A 278 -17.96 -15.49 21.17
C SER A 278 -17.89 -13.96 21.11
N ASN A 279 -16.68 -13.38 21.02
CA ASN A 279 -16.46 -11.93 21.13
C ASN A 279 -16.28 -11.22 19.77
N PHE A 280 -16.70 -11.88 18.68
CA PHE A 280 -16.58 -11.38 17.31
C PHE A 280 -17.98 -11.24 16.69
N ASN A 281 -18.37 -10.00 16.38
CA ASN A 281 -19.72 -9.66 15.92
C ASN A 281 -19.67 -9.13 14.48
N PRO A 282 -19.70 -10.01 13.47
CA PRO A 282 -19.63 -9.58 12.07
C PRO A 282 -20.92 -8.88 11.65
N SER A 283 -20.80 -7.74 10.97
CA SER A 283 -21.93 -7.08 10.29
C SER A 283 -21.70 -6.85 8.80
N ILE A 284 -20.48 -7.10 8.32
CA ILE A 284 -20.07 -6.92 6.93
C ILE A 284 -19.57 -8.27 6.40
N PHE A 285 -20.18 -8.75 5.33
CA PHE A 285 -19.88 -10.05 4.70
C PHE A 285 -19.46 -9.83 3.24
N ILE A 286 -18.40 -10.50 2.80
CA ILE A 286 -17.75 -10.24 1.52
C ILE A 286 -17.71 -11.50 0.66
N GLY A 287 -18.27 -11.39 -0.54
CA GLY A 287 -18.20 -12.41 -1.60
C GLY A 287 -17.25 -11.99 -2.71
N THR A 288 -16.35 -12.90 -3.11
CA THR A 288 -15.33 -12.68 -4.16
C THR A 288 -15.51 -13.58 -5.38
N GLN A 289 -16.63 -14.32 -5.44
CA GLN A 289 -16.86 -15.35 -6.46
C GLN A 289 -16.88 -14.78 -7.88
N ALA A 290 -17.56 -13.65 -8.10
CA ALA A 290 -17.63 -13.02 -9.41
C ALA A 290 -16.24 -12.60 -9.94
N LEU A 291 -15.35 -12.13 -9.06
CA LEU A 291 -13.97 -11.82 -9.42
C LEU A 291 -13.17 -13.09 -9.77
N LEU A 292 -13.33 -14.16 -8.99
CA LEU A 292 -12.67 -15.45 -9.28
C LEU A 292 -13.06 -16.00 -10.64
N GLU A 293 -14.36 -15.99 -10.96
CA GLU A 293 -14.90 -16.43 -12.25
C GLU A 293 -14.34 -15.59 -13.40
N HIS A 294 -14.33 -14.26 -13.24
CA HIS A 294 -13.76 -13.34 -14.20
C HIS A 294 -12.28 -13.61 -14.48
N VAL A 295 -11.45 -13.67 -13.43
CA VAL A 295 -10.00 -13.92 -13.57
C VAL A 295 -9.74 -15.29 -14.20
N THR A 296 -10.48 -16.33 -13.79
CA THR A 296 -10.38 -17.66 -14.37
C THR A 296 -10.74 -17.65 -15.87
N ALA A 297 -11.79 -16.92 -16.25
CA ALA A 297 -12.15 -16.77 -17.66
C ALA A 297 -11.03 -16.09 -18.47
N THR A 298 -10.28 -15.14 -17.89
CA THR A 298 -9.12 -14.51 -18.54
C THR A 298 -7.90 -15.41 -18.74
N MET A 299 -7.87 -16.59 -18.10
CA MET A 299 -6.81 -17.60 -18.31
C MET A 299 -7.13 -18.51 -19.52
N HIS A 300 -8.39 -18.58 -19.92
CA HIS A 300 -8.85 -19.33 -21.09
C HIS A 300 -9.17 -18.38 -22.26
N LYS A 301 -9.41 -18.93 -23.46
CA LYS A 301 -9.83 -18.12 -24.63
C LYS A 301 -11.28 -17.61 -24.54
N ASN A 302 -11.95 -17.79 -23.39
CA ASN A 302 -13.38 -17.53 -23.20
C ASN A 302 -13.67 -16.21 -22.46
N ALA A 303 -12.68 -15.34 -22.30
CA ALA A 303 -12.87 -14.06 -21.64
C ALA A 303 -13.82 -13.17 -22.45
N GLN A 304 -15.03 -12.91 -21.92
CA GLN A 304 -16.00 -12.03 -22.56
C GLN A 304 -15.51 -10.57 -22.61
N TYR A 305 -14.76 -10.15 -21.60
CA TYR A 305 -14.21 -8.81 -21.48
C TYR A 305 -12.88 -8.83 -20.70
N ILE A 306 -11.92 -8.01 -21.12
CA ILE A 306 -10.68 -7.73 -20.38
C ILE A 306 -10.48 -6.22 -20.43
N SER A 307 -10.37 -5.57 -19.27
CA SER A 307 -10.18 -4.13 -19.16
C SER A 307 -8.83 -3.68 -19.74
N LYS A 308 -8.66 -2.37 -19.97
CA LYS A 308 -7.37 -1.82 -20.40
C LYS A 308 -6.28 -2.06 -19.35
N ASN A 309 -6.61 -1.89 -18.06
CA ASN A 309 -5.67 -2.15 -16.97
C ASN A 309 -5.28 -3.62 -16.94
N GLU A 310 -6.24 -4.54 -17.04
CA GLU A 310 -5.96 -5.97 -17.05
C GLU A 310 -5.07 -6.38 -18.22
N LYS A 311 -5.32 -5.84 -19.43
CA LYS A 311 -4.46 -6.12 -20.60
C LYS A 311 -3.02 -5.66 -20.39
N PHE A 312 -2.82 -4.53 -19.70
CA PHE A 312 -1.51 -3.94 -19.52
C PHE A 312 -0.75 -4.55 -18.32
N TYR A 313 -1.45 -4.82 -17.21
CA TYR A 313 -0.84 -5.16 -15.92
C TYR A 313 -0.95 -6.65 -15.54
N LEU A 314 -1.96 -7.37 -16.03
CA LEU A 314 -2.29 -8.70 -15.52
C LEU A 314 -1.51 -9.83 -16.23
N SER A 315 -0.29 -10.08 -15.74
CA SER A 315 0.57 -11.17 -16.22
C SER A 315 -0.03 -12.57 -15.95
N PRO A 316 0.39 -13.62 -16.68
CA PRO A 316 -0.04 -15.00 -16.40
C PRO A 316 0.23 -15.45 -14.96
N ALA A 317 1.39 -15.06 -14.41
CA ALA A 317 1.74 -15.36 -13.02
C ALA A 317 0.78 -14.68 -12.03
N LEU A 318 0.42 -13.42 -12.27
CA LEU A 318 -0.55 -12.70 -11.44
C LEU A 318 -1.96 -13.30 -11.55
N LYS A 319 -2.40 -13.73 -12.74
CA LYS A 319 -3.69 -14.44 -12.89
C LYS A 319 -3.74 -15.68 -12.01
N PHE A 320 -2.68 -16.48 -12.05
CA PHE A 320 -2.57 -17.69 -11.25
C PHE A 320 -2.55 -17.39 -9.74
N HIS A 321 -1.81 -16.34 -9.32
CA HIS A 321 -1.79 -15.87 -7.93
C HIS A 321 -3.20 -15.51 -7.43
N VAL A 322 -3.90 -14.64 -8.17
CA VAL A 322 -5.26 -14.18 -7.82
C VAL A 322 -6.25 -15.35 -7.81
N GLN A 323 -6.19 -16.24 -8.81
CA GLN A 323 -7.02 -17.44 -8.85
C GLN A 323 -6.79 -18.34 -7.63
N THR A 324 -5.52 -18.53 -7.23
CA THR A 324 -5.16 -19.37 -6.09
C THR A 324 -5.70 -18.78 -4.79
N ILE A 325 -5.52 -17.48 -4.56
CA ILE A 325 -6.00 -16.78 -3.37
C ILE A 325 -7.52 -16.81 -3.26
N LEU A 326 -8.20 -16.50 -4.36
CA LEU A 326 -9.66 -16.42 -4.35
C LEU A 326 -10.31 -17.81 -4.37
N GLY A 327 -9.69 -18.79 -5.04
CA GLY A 327 -10.23 -20.14 -5.20
C GLY A 327 -9.93 -21.11 -4.05
N THR A 328 -8.86 -20.89 -3.28
CA THR A 328 -8.52 -21.75 -2.14
C THR A 328 -8.85 -21.06 -0.81
N THR A 329 -9.35 -21.83 0.14
CA THR A 329 -9.34 -21.40 1.55
C THR A 329 -7.98 -21.79 2.07
N ALA A 330 -7.11 -20.81 2.32
CA ALA A 330 -5.76 -21.05 2.78
C ALA A 330 -5.77 -21.57 4.24
N GLN A 331 -6.11 -22.84 4.43
CA GLN A 331 -5.65 -23.57 5.60
C GLN A 331 -4.22 -24.00 5.33
N ARG A 332 -3.31 -23.71 6.27
CA ARG A 332 -1.91 -24.19 6.19
C ARG A 332 -1.96 -25.72 6.02
N ARG A 333 -1.53 -26.21 4.86
CA ARG A 333 -1.52 -27.64 4.53
C ARG A 333 -0.33 -28.40 5.13
N HIS A 334 0.72 -27.67 5.52
CA HIS A 334 1.94 -28.24 6.08
C HIS A 334 2.17 -27.71 7.49
N GLU A 335 2.29 -28.63 8.43
CA GLU A 335 2.72 -28.34 9.79
C GLU A 335 4.16 -27.82 9.80
N ARG A 336 4.45 -26.97 10.78
CA ARG A 336 5.79 -26.49 11.07
C ARG A 336 6.34 -27.31 12.22
N TYR A 337 7.57 -27.77 12.05
CA TYR A 337 8.26 -28.53 13.08
C TYR A 337 9.17 -27.57 13.85
N GLU A 338 9.14 -27.67 15.18
CA GLU A 338 10.13 -26.98 16.01
C GLU A 338 11.52 -27.45 15.59
N TYR A 339 12.36 -26.49 15.22
CA TYR A 339 13.68 -26.76 14.70
C TYR A 339 14.59 -25.62 15.10
N ASN A 340 15.51 -25.92 16.03
CA ASN A 340 16.46 -24.96 16.55
C ASN A 340 17.80 -25.16 15.84
N ALA A 341 18.15 -24.21 14.99
CA ALA A 341 19.42 -24.17 14.30
C ALA A 341 19.93 -22.73 14.22
N GLU A 342 21.25 -22.57 14.09
CA GLU A 342 21.86 -21.28 13.79
C GLU A 342 22.09 -21.17 12.27
N LEU A 343 21.71 -20.02 11.70
CA LEU A 343 21.90 -19.71 10.30
C LEU A 343 22.84 -18.51 10.15
N GLN A 344 23.77 -18.64 9.21
CA GLN A 344 24.56 -17.55 8.66
C GLN A 344 23.91 -17.10 7.35
N ILE A 345 23.51 -15.84 7.26
CA ILE A 345 22.80 -15.29 6.10
C ILE A 345 23.55 -14.09 5.53
N CYS A 346 23.69 -14.03 4.21
CA CYS A 346 24.05 -12.80 3.52
C CYS A 346 23.07 -12.48 2.39
N PHE A 347 22.98 -11.21 2.04
CA PHE A 347 21.98 -10.65 1.13
C PHE A 347 22.62 -10.17 -0.16
N GLY A 348 21.95 -10.43 -1.28
CA GLY A 348 22.35 -9.96 -2.60
C GLY A 348 23.19 -10.95 -3.38
N LEU A 349 22.90 -11.04 -4.68
CA LEU A 349 23.58 -11.96 -5.60
C LEU A 349 25.10 -11.74 -5.65
N SER A 350 25.54 -10.48 -5.66
CA SER A 350 26.97 -10.13 -5.69
C SER A 350 27.71 -10.58 -4.44
N THR A 351 27.08 -10.47 -3.27
CA THR A 351 27.64 -10.92 -1.99
C THR A 351 27.63 -12.44 -1.90
N ALA A 352 26.53 -13.08 -2.30
CA ALA A 352 26.43 -14.53 -2.39
C ALA A 352 27.54 -15.09 -3.30
N HIS A 353 27.70 -14.51 -4.50
CA HIS A 353 28.78 -14.83 -5.41
C HIS A 353 30.14 -14.67 -4.76
N PHE A 354 30.43 -13.52 -4.14
CA PHE A 354 31.71 -13.25 -3.46
C PHE A 354 32.08 -14.33 -2.44
N TYR A 355 31.11 -14.81 -1.65
CA TYR A 355 31.36 -15.87 -0.67
C TYR A 355 31.51 -17.25 -1.32
N LEU A 356 30.68 -17.58 -2.32
CA LEU A 356 30.76 -18.84 -3.04
C LEU A 356 32.03 -18.96 -3.90
N SER A 357 32.56 -17.84 -4.39
CA SER A 357 33.74 -17.77 -5.26
C SER A 357 35.08 -17.70 -4.51
N LYS A 358 35.07 -17.90 -3.18
CA LYS A 358 36.23 -17.77 -2.30
C LYS A 358 36.83 -16.35 -2.31
N ALA A 359 35.98 -15.35 -2.02
CA ALA A 359 36.33 -13.94 -1.94
C ALA A 359 36.73 -13.30 -3.27
N LYS A 360 36.20 -13.82 -4.39
CA LYS A 360 36.39 -13.23 -5.71
C LYS A 360 35.19 -12.43 -6.15
N ASN A 361 35.45 -11.24 -6.69
CA ASN A 361 34.38 -10.45 -7.29
C ASN A 361 33.92 -11.10 -8.60
N PHE A 362 32.73 -10.71 -9.09
CA PHE A 362 32.14 -11.28 -10.31
C PHE A 362 33.07 -11.15 -11.52
N GLU A 363 33.69 -9.98 -11.69
CA GLU A 363 34.63 -9.71 -12.78
C GLU A 363 35.90 -10.56 -12.69
N GLU A 364 36.47 -10.73 -11.50
CA GLU A 364 37.63 -11.63 -11.28
C GLU A 364 37.28 -13.07 -11.67
N THR A 365 36.02 -13.48 -11.49
CA THR A 365 35.54 -14.80 -11.88
C THR A 365 35.32 -14.91 -13.40
N LEU A 366 34.84 -13.85 -14.05
CA LEU A 366 34.74 -13.76 -15.51
C LEU A 366 36.12 -13.81 -16.19
N GLN A 367 37.13 -13.16 -15.59
CA GLN A 367 38.50 -13.13 -16.11
C GLN A 367 39.21 -14.47 -15.95
N LEU A 368 38.89 -15.25 -14.92
CA LEU A 368 39.39 -16.63 -14.77
C LEU A 368 38.87 -17.58 -15.86
N ASN A 369 37.68 -17.29 -16.40
CA ASN A 369 37.04 -18.10 -17.44
C ASN A 369 37.50 -17.76 -18.87
N HIS A 370 38.39 -16.78 -19.10
CA HIS A 370 39.01 -16.61 -20.42
C HIS A 370 39.90 -17.81 -20.84
N ASN A 371 40.16 -18.75 -19.92
CA ASN A 371 40.83 -20.02 -20.21
C ASN A 371 39.89 -21.19 -20.51
N TYR A 372 38.56 -21.00 -20.45
CA TYR A 372 37.59 -22.02 -20.88
C TYR A 372 36.76 -21.48 -22.04
N ASN A 373 36.92 -22.15 -23.19
CA ASN A 373 36.29 -21.85 -24.48
C ASN A 373 34.76 -22.14 -24.45
N LEU A 374 34.01 -21.45 -23.59
CA LEU A 374 32.55 -21.42 -23.69
C LEU A 374 32.16 -20.39 -24.75
N GLN A 375 32.13 -20.86 -25.99
CA GLN A 375 31.55 -20.12 -27.12
C GLN A 375 30.03 -19.99 -26.89
N SER A 376 29.61 -18.88 -26.30
CA SER A 376 28.25 -18.40 -26.45
C SER A 376 28.19 -17.57 -27.73
N GLU A 377 27.38 -18.00 -28.70
CA GLU A 377 27.23 -17.37 -30.03
C GLU A 377 26.76 -15.91 -29.99
N SER A 378 26.36 -15.38 -28.83
CA SER A 378 25.89 -14.00 -28.67
C SER A 378 27.01 -12.95 -28.63
N LYS A 379 28.30 -13.34 -28.66
CA LYS A 379 29.44 -12.41 -28.49
C LYS A 379 30.09 -11.88 -29.77
N VAL A 380 29.62 -12.25 -30.96
CA VAL A 380 30.28 -11.84 -32.21
C VAL A 380 29.99 -10.38 -32.61
N LEU A 381 28.93 -9.75 -32.07
CA LEU A 381 28.54 -8.39 -32.47
C LEU A 381 29.09 -7.25 -31.61
N SER A 382 29.66 -7.52 -30.43
CA SER A 382 30.03 -6.46 -29.46
C SER A 382 31.51 -6.10 -29.39
N ASN A 383 32.39 -6.82 -30.09
CA ASN A 383 33.84 -6.68 -29.94
C ASN A 383 34.53 -5.77 -30.98
N LEU A 384 33.79 -5.07 -31.84
CA LEU A 384 34.37 -4.21 -32.88
C LEU A 384 34.28 -2.70 -32.62
N GLU A 385 33.63 -2.22 -31.55
CA GLU A 385 33.39 -0.77 -31.37
C GLU A 385 33.74 -0.16 -30.00
N LYS A 386 34.48 -0.85 -29.12
CA LYS A 386 34.92 -0.24 -27.85
C LYS A 386 36.40 -0.45 -27.58
N LYS A 387 37.24 0.09 -28.47
CA LYS A 387 38.52 0.65 -28.05
C LYS A 387 38.33 2.15 -27.91
N GLU A 388 38.79 2.65 -26.77
CA GLU A 388 38.84 4.05 -26.35
C GLU A 388 37.65 4.55 -25.52
N GLN A 389 38.00 5.03 -24.32
CA GLN A 389 37.19 5.76 -23.34
C GLN A 389 36.15 4.96 -22.54
N GLN A 390 36.59 4.35 -21.43
CA GLN A 390 35.84 4.37 -20.17
C GLN A 390 36.73 3.90 -19.01
N THR A 391 37.28 4.86 -18.27
CA THR A 391 37.62 4.67 -16.86
C THR A 391 36.31 4.50 -16.09
N SER A 392 35.79 3.29 -16.01
CA SER A 392 34.61 2.99 -15.20
C SER A 392 34.97 3.05 -13.72
N SER A 393 34.13 3.76 -12.97
CA SER A 393 34.08 3.75 -11.52
C SER A 393 33.65 2.35 -11.03
N TYR A 394 34.62 1.46 -10.82
CA TYR A 394 34.37 0.08 -10.39
C TYR A 394 33.97 0.03 -8.91
N GLN A 395 32.69 -0.19 -8.62
CA GLN A 395 32.21 -0.31 -7.23
C GLN A 395 32.65 -1.66 -6.63
N ARG A 396 33.75 -1.65 -5.88
CA ARG A 396 34.06 -2.73 -4.92
C ARG A 396 32.87 -2.88 -3.97
N LEU A 397 32.43 -4.12 -3.72
CA LEU A 397 31.40 -4.42 -2.72
C LEU A 397 31.75 -3.74 -1.40
N SER A 398 30.83 -2.92 -0.88
CA SER A 398 31.03 -2.21 0.39
C SER A 398 31.21 -3.20 1.54
N ARG A 399 31.88 -2.77 2.62
CA ARG A 399 32.04 -3.59 3.83
C ARG A 399 30.69 -4.02 4.40
N GLU A 400 29.71 -3.11 4.38
CA GLU A 400 28.33 -3.38 4.80
C GLU A 400 27.66 -4.46 3.96
N SER A 401 27.83 -4.44 2.63
CA SER A 401 27.27 -5.45 1.72
C SER A 401 27.84 -6.85 1.96
N LYS A 402 29.07 -6.95 2.48
CA LYS A 402 29.74 -8.21 2.85
C LYS A 402 29.37 -8.69 4.25
N THR A 403 28.42 -8.06 4.94
CA THR A 403 28.08 -8.47 6.30
C THR A 403 27.37 -9.83 6.28
N ILE A 404 27.88 -10.78 7.09
CA ILE A 404 27.18 -12.04 7.38
C ILE A 404 26.43 -11.87 8.69
N TYR A 405 25.14 -12.14 8.66
CA TYR A 405 24.26 -12.04 9.80
C TYR A 405 24.02 -13.42 10.41
N GLN A 406 24.03 -13.50 11.73
CA GLN A 406 23.67 -14.70 12.48
C GLN A 406 22.21 -14.60 12.93
N THR A 407 21.44 -15.67 12.77
CA THR A 407 20.05 -15.73 13.21
C THR A 407 19.69 -17.13 13.68
N THR A 408 18.66 -17.23 14.52
CA THR A 408 18.18 -18.51 15.06
C THR A 408 16.91 -18.93 14.36
N VAL A 409 16.82 -20.20 14.00
CA VAL A 409 15.57 -20.81 13.52
C VAL A 409 14.66 -21.08 14.70
N LEU A 410 13.39 -20.71 14.55
CA LEU A 410 12.31 -21.00 15.48
C LEU A 410 11.52 -22.25 15.05
N ASP A 411 11.23 -22.36 13.76
CA ASP A 411 10.56 -23.51 13.17
C ASP A 411 10.90 -23.65 11.68
N ILE A 412 10.66 -24.84 11.12
CA ILE A 412 10.85 -25.14 9.71
C ILE A 412 9.58 -25.73 9.09
N SER A 413 9.38 -25.45 7.81
CA SER A 413 8.42 -26.14 6.95
C SER A 413 9.08 -26.53 5.63
N VAL A 414 8.37 -27.31 4.82
CA VAL A 414 8.78 -27.62 3.44
C VAL A 414 9.05 -26.37 2.58
N ASN A 415 8.48 -25.22 2.95
CA ASN A 415 8.62 -23.96 2.23
C ASN A 415 9.66 -23.00 2.84
N GLY A 416 10.41 -23.44 3.86
CA GLY A 416 11.51 -22.67 4.44
C GLY A 416 11.43 -22.47 5.95
N TYR A 417 12.31 -21.61 6.45
CA TYR A 417 12.55 -21.33 7.87
C TYR A 417 11.72 -20.16 8.40
N ARG A 418 11.31 -20.24 9.67
CA ARG A 418 10.99 -19.05 10.48
C ARG A 418 12.18 -18.71 11.33
N ILE A 419 12.73 -17.52 11.14
CA ILE A 419 13.93 -17.08 11.84
C ILE A 419 13.61 -15.93 12.79
N LYS A 420 14.42 -15.79 13.83
CA LYS A 420 14.38 -14.66 14.76
C LYS A 420 15.66 -13.83 14.62
N TRP A 421 15.50 -12.56 14.27
CA TRP A 421 16.59 -11.59 14.31
C TRP A 421 16.85 -11.17 15.76
N SER A 422 18.10 -11.24 16.21
CA SER A 422 18.53 -10.87 17.57
C SER A 422 18.96 -9.41 17.70
N GLY A 423 18.47 -8.53 16.82
CA GLY A 423 18.80 -7.10 16.77
C GLY A 423 17.99 -6.39 15.68
N GLU A 424 18.45 -5.22 15.22
CA GLU A 424 17.84 -4.53 14.07
C GLU A 424 17.93 -5.41 12.82
N ALA A 425 16.84 -5.44 12.05
CA ALA A 425 16.79 -6.18 10.80
C ALA A 425 17.84 -5.62 9.81
N PRO A 426 18.56 -6.48 9.07
CA PRO A 426 19.53 -6.03 8.08
C PRO A 426 18.91 -5.07 7.06
N LYS A 427 19.56 -3.93 6.77
CA LYS A 427 19.05 -2.96 5.76
C LYS A 427 18.85 -3.57 4.35
N ASN A 428 19.61 -4.63 4.06
CA ASN A 428 19.54 -5.37 2.79
C ASN A 428 18.48 -6.50 2.78
N LEU A 429 17.81 -6.77 3.90
CA LEU A 429 16.73 -7.74 3.98
C LEU A 429 15.48 -7.14 3.34
N ARG A 430 15.16 -7.58 2.12
CA ARG A 430 13.94 -7.17 1.39
C ARG A 430 13.24 -8.37 0.76
N THR A 431 11.92 -8.30 0.67
CA THR A 431 11.11 -9.31 -0.04
C THR A 431 11.54 -9.42 -1.50
N GLY A 432 11.80 -10.65 -1.95
CA GLY A 432 12.25 -10.95 -3.31
C GLY A 432 13.77 -10.83 -3.52
N GLU A 433 14.54 -10.45 -2.50
CA GLU A 433 16.00 -10.43 -2.56
C GLU A 433 16.57 -11.85 -2.53
N TYR A 434 17.70 -12.07 -3.21
CA TYR A 434 18.42 -13.33 -3.10
C TYR A 434 19.19 -13.39 -1.79
N ILE A 435 19.02 -14.49 -1.06
CA ILE A 435 19.76 -14.76 0.16
C ILE A 435 20.63 -16.00 -0.02
N LEU A 436 21.84 -15.93 0.50
CA LEU A 436 22.65 -17.13 0.72
C LEU A 436 22.50 -17.50 2.19
N VAL A 437 22.04 -18.72 2.42
CA VAL A 437 21.85 -19.28 3.76
C VAL A 437 22.84 -20.41 3.95
N LYS A 438 23.59 -20.37 5.03
CA LYS A 438 24.43 -21.47 5.50
C LYS A 438 23.99 -21.85 6.89
N GLU A 439 23.53 -23.08 7.04
CA GLU A 439 23.24 -23.65 8.35
C GLU A 439 24.55 -24.07 9.04
N THR A 440 24.75 -23.63 10.28
CA THR A 440 25.83 -24.12 11.12
C THR A 440 25.33 -25.33 11.88
N LEU A 441 25.70 -26.52 11.41
CA LEU A 441 25.51 -27.75 12.15
C LEU A 441 26.29 -27.65 13.47
N HIS A 442 25.59 -27.64 14.59
CA HIS A 442 26.24 -27.96 15.86
C HIS A 442 26.67 -29.43 15.77
N GLY A 443 27.98 -29.65 15.68
CA GLY A 443 28.57 -30.97 15.78
C GLY A 443 28.31 -31.53 17.19
N ASN A 444 27.19 -32.21 17.37
CA ASN A 444 27.14 -33.31 18.32
C ASN A 444 27.62 -34.54 17.57
N GLY A 445 28.83 -34.97 17.91
CA GLY A 445 29.28 -36.30 17.55
C GLY A 445 28.30 -37.32 18.10
N ALA A 446 27.73 -38.12 17.20
CA ALA A 446 27.47 -39.53 17.43
C ALA A 446 27.42 -40.18 16.05
N ALA A 447 28.53 -40.84 15.69
CA ALA A 447 28.39 -42.08 14.95
C ALA A 447 27.66 -43.07 15.88
N VAL A 448 26.76 -43.84 15.28
CA VAL A 448 25.82 -44.85 15.83
C VAL A 448 24.49 -44.28 16.31
#